data_AF-A0A5M8Q9V8-F1
#
_entry.id   AF-A0A5M8Q9V8-F1
#
_cell.length_a   1.000
_cell.length_b   1.000
_cell.length_c   1.000
_cell.angle_alpha   90.00
_cell.angle_beta   90.00
_cell.angle_gamma   90.00
#
_symmetry.space_group_name_H-M   'P 1'
#
loop_
_entity.id
_entity.type
_entity.pdbx_description
1 polymer ?
#
loop_
_entity_poly.entity_id
_entity_poly.type
_entity_poly.pdbx_seq_one_letter_code
_entity_poly.pdbx_strand_id
1 'polypeptide(L)'
;MTMMTSCSDKKTTTDETALPSITGTWELVSSRVIAKGDTTVTYPVEGQEMIKMFAGNHFSFLKHDTKQGKGDSAVFDAGGGTYELKGEDYSEHLQYCNYREWENRDFHFKLRTKGDSLIQSGIEKIDSLNINQEILEIYVKKE
;
A
#
# COMPACT_ATOMS: atom_id res chain seq x y z
N MET A 1 -43.39 10.52 47.34
CA MET A 1 -42.80 9.24 46.93
C MET A 1 -41.49 9.56 46.23
N THR A 2 -40.39 9.54 47.00
CA THR A 2 -39.02 9.57 46.46
C THR A 2 -38.81 8.36 45.54
N MET A 3 -37.96 8.52 44.52
CA MET A 3 -37.07 7.52 43.88
C MET A 3 -37.14 7.60 42.35
N MET A 4 -36.07 7.48 41.58
CA MET A 4 -34.63 7.67 41.75
C MET A 4 -34.10 7.74 40.32
N THR A 5 -33.28 8.73 40.00
CA THR A 5 -32.49 8.78 38.76
C THR A 5 -31.57 7.58 38.70
N SER A 6 -31.56 6.85 37.59
CA SER A 6 -30.49 5.92 37.25
C SER A 6 -30.06 6.15 35.81
N CYS A 7 -29.02 6.97 35.65
CA CYS A 7 -28.14 6.87 34.50
C CYS A 7 -27.48 5.49 34.60
N SER A 8 -27.82 4.60 33.68
CA SER A 8 -26.90 3.52 33.37
C SER A 8 -25.79 4.13 32.53
N ASP A 9 -24.60 4.22 33.13
CA ASP A 9 -23.35 4.36 32.37
C ASP A 9 -23.32 3.24 31.34
N LYS A 10 -23.66 3.57 30.09
CA LYS A 10 -23.24 2.76 28.95
C LYS A 10 -21.73 2.86 28.94
N LYS A 11 -21.11 1.90 29.63
CA LYS A 11 -19.75 1.43 29.39
C LYS A 11 -19.58 1.42 27.87
N THR A 12 -18.82 2.38 27.36
CA THR A 12 -18.43 2.43 25.96
C THR A 12 -17.62 1.18 25.72
N THR A 13 -18.30 0.13 25.28
CA THR A 13 -17.68 -0.99 24.61
C THR A 13 -16.83 -0.37 23.52
N THR A 14 -15.53 -0.58 23.60
CA THR A 14 -14.59 -0.26 22.55
C THR A 14 -14.99 -1.11 21.35
N ASP A 15 -15.92 -0.61 20.54
CA ASP A 15 -16.35 -1.25 19.31
C ASP A 15 -15.17 -1.24 18.32
N GLU A 16 -14.85 -2.45 17.89
CA GLU A 16 -14.41 -2.83 16.55
C GLU A 16 -13.77 -1.74 15.68
N THR A 17 -12.46 -1.89 15.49
CA THR A 17 -11.80 -1.74 14.18
C THR A 17 -12.21 -0.50 13.39
N ALA A 18 -11.90 0.69 13.92
CA ALA A 18 -11.77 1.86 13.07
C ALA A 18 -10.84 1.48 11.91
N LEU A 19 -11.37 1.55 10.68
CA LEU A 19 -10.58 1.29 9.47
C LEU A 19 -9.26 2.08 9.58
N PRO A 20 -8.10 1.47 9.26
CA PRO A 20 -6.87 2.23 9.16
C PRO A 20 -7.13 3.45 8.27
N SER A 21 -6.65 4.62 8.70
CA SER A 21 -6.91 5.93 8.04
C SER A 21 -6.52 5.98 6.56
N ILE A 22 -5.88 4.94 6.06
CA ILE A 22 -5.42 4.74 4.69
C ILE A 22 -6.41 4.01 3.79
N THR A 23 -7.58 3.57 4.29
CA THR A 23 -8.58 2.88 3.46
C THR A 23 -9.00 3.72 2.26
N GLY A 24 -9.03 3.12 1.08
CA GLY A 24 -9.36 3.78 -0.18
C GLY A 24 -8.39 3.43 -1.31
N THR A 25 -8.54 4.17 -2.41
CA THR A 25 -7.72 4.03 -3.62
C THR A 25 -6.70 5.17 -3.68
N TRP A 26 -5.46 4.81 -4.01
CA TRP A 26 -4.32 5.71 -4.06
C TRP A 26 -3.62 5.56 -5.40
N GLU A 27 -3.42 6.65 -6.11
CA GLU A 27 -2.72 6.68 -7.40
C GLU A 27 -1.23 6.97 -7.18
N LEU A 28 -0.35 6.16 -7.75
CA LEU A 28 1.09 6.41 -7.68
C LEU A 28 1.42 7.65 -8.52
N VAL A 29 2.11 8.62 -7.92
CA VAL A 29 2.55 9.84 -8.62
C VAL A 29 4.06 9.97 -8.70
N SER A 30 4.80 9.26 -7.84
CA SER A 30 6.26 9.24 -7.87
C SER A 30 6.78 7.94 -7.28
N SER A 31 7.80 7.36 -7.91
CA SER A 31 8.56 6.24 -7.37
C SER A 31 10.03 6.39 -7.72
N ARG A 32 10.88 6.04 -6.77
CA ARG A 32 12.32 5.92 -6.98
C ARG A 32 12.87 4.71 -6.24
N VAL A 33 13.88 4.11 -6.85
CA VAL A 33 14.64 3.00 -6.29
C VAL A 33 16.06 3.50 -6.01
N ILE A 34 16.58 3.17 -4.83
CA ILE A 34 17.95 3.45 -4.43
C ILE A 34 18.67 2.11 -4.25
N ALA A 35 19.65 1.84 -5.10
CA ALA A 35 20.42 0.62 -5.08
C ALA A 35 21.92 0.96 -5.15
N LYS A 36 22.70 0.46 -4.18
CA LYS A 36 24.17 0.65 -4.13
C LYS A 36 24.62 2.13 -4.21
N GLY A 37 23.80 3.05 -3.72
CA GLY A 37 24.07 4.49 -3.74
C GLY A 37 23.53 5.24 -4.96
N ASP A 38 23.09 4.52 -5.99
CA ASP A 38 22.48 5.10 -7.19
C ASP A 38 20.97 5.22 -7.01
N THR A 39 20.42 6.39 -7.34
CA THR A 39 18.98 6.65 -7.33
C THR A 39 18.44 6.62 -8.76
N THR A 40 17.45 5.76 -9.02
CA THR A 40 16.74 5.68 -10.29
C THR A 40 15.29 6.08 -10.09
N VAL A 41 14.80 7.04 -10.87
CA VAL A 41 13.37 7.36 -10.92
C VAL A 41 12.68 6.30 -11.76
N THR A 42 11.67 5.65 -11.19
CA THR A 42 10.95 4.54 -11.81
C THR A 42 9.50 4.90 -12.16
N TYR A 43 9.01 6.05 -11.67
CA TYR A 43 7.69 6.58 -12.01
C TYR A 43 7.68 8.12 -11.89
N PRO A 44 6.98 8.88 -12.76
CA PRO A 44 6.03 8.44 -13.80
C PRO A 44 6.68 7.79 -15.02
N VAL A 45 5.94 6.87 -15.65
CA VAL A 45 6.26 6.30 -16.96
C VAL A 45 5.15 6.72 -17.92
N GLU A 46 5.52 7.30 -19.06
CA GLU A 46 4.54 7.76 -20.05
C GLU A 46 3.65 6.60 -20.52
N GLY A 47 2.34 6.83 -20.53
CA GLY A 47 1.36 5.84 -20.98
C GLY A 47 1.11 4.69 -20.00
N GLN A 48 1.51 4.82 -18.73
CA GLN A 48 1.19 3.86 -17.68
C GLN A 48 0.51 4.56 -16.50
N GLU A 49 -0.38 3.82 -15.83
CA GLU A 49 -1.02 4.23 -14.58
C GLU A 49 -0.91 3.13 -13.55
N MET A 50 -0.74 3.50 -12.27
CA MET A 50 -0.71 2.55 -11.16
C MET A 50 -1.56 3.04 -10.00
N ILE A 51 -2.39 2.14 -9.47
CA ILE A 51 -3.14 2.36 -8.23
C ILE A 51 -2.77 1.32 -7.18
N LYS A 52 -2.93 1.71 -5.91
CA LYS A 52 -2.89 0.86 -4.73
C LYS A 52 -4.18 1.05 -3.95
N MET A 53 -4.81 -0.04 -3.54
CA MET A 53 -6.08 -0.03 -2.83
C MET A 53 -5.91 -0.71 -1.48
N PHE A 54 -6.48 -0.11 -0.43
CA PHE A 54 -6.53 -0.67 0.91
C PHE A 54 -7.99 -0.86 1.32
N ALA A 55 -8.34 -2.08 1.73
CA ALA A 55 -9.69 -2.44 2.16
C ALA A 55 -9.63 -3.44 3.34
N GLY A 56 -10.10 -3.01 4.52
CA GLY A 56 -9.98 -3.82 5.73
C GLY A 56 -8.52 -4.07 6.09
N ASN A 57 -8.11 -5.34 6.11
CA ASN A 57 -6.71 -5.75 6.29
C ASN A 57 -6.06 -6.23 4.98
N HIS A 58 -6.64 -5.91 3.83
CA HIS A 58 -6.12 -6.30 2.52
C HIS A 58 -5.62 -5.11 1.73
N PHE A 59 -4.57 -5.34 0.95
CA PHE A 59 -4.08 -4.41 -0.04
C PHE A 59 -4.05 -5.06 -1.43
N SER A 60 -4.10 -4.23 -2.46
CA SER A 60 -3.79 -4.64 -3.83
C SER A 60 -3.16 -3.50 -4.59
N PHE A 61 -2.33 -3.81 -5.57
CA PHE A 61 -1.81 -2.86 -6.54
C PHE A 61 -2.11 -3.34 -7.95
N LEU A 62 -2.36 -2.39 -8.84
CA LEU A 62 -2.63 -2.61 -10.25
C LEU A 62 -1.88 -1.55 -11.03
N LYS A 63 -1.04 -1.97 -11.96
CA LYS A 63 -0.37 -1.11 -12.95
C LYS A 63 -0.71 -1.62 -14.32
N HIS A 64 -1.05 -0.73 -15.24
CA HIS A 64 -1.29 -1.10 -16.62
C HIS A 64 -0.90 0.00 -17.60
N ASP A 65 -0.69 -0.37 -18.86
CA ASP A 65 -0.61 0.60 -19.94
C ASP A 65 -1.98 1.19 -20.31
N THR A 66 -2.00 2.43 -20.76
CA THR A 66 -3.22 3.16 -21.16
C THR A 66 -3.77 2.72 -22.53
N LYS A 67 -3.09 1.80 -23.22
CA LYS A 67 -3.47 1.28 -24.55
C LYS A 67 -4.00 -0.16 -24.50
N GLN A 68 -4.29 -0.69 -23.30
CA GLN A 68 -4.86 -2.02 -23.10
C GLN A 68 -4.03 -3.14 -23.75
N GLY A 69 -2.70 -3.04 -23.71
CA GLY A 69 -1.78 -4.02 -24.27
C GLY A 69 -1.67 -4.02 -25.80
N LYS A 70 -2.23 -3.02 -26.50
CA LYS A 70 -2.26 -2.95 -27.97
C LYS A 70 -1.09 -2.17 -28.60
N GLY A 71 0.02 -2.00 -27.89
CA GLY A 71 1.20 -1.28 -28.38
C GLY A 71 2.52 -1.82 -27.82
N ASP A 72 3.63 -1.23 -28.25
CA ASP A 72 4.99 -1.72 -27.92
C ASP A 72 5.34 -1.62 -26.43
N SER A 73 4.57 -0.83 -25.66
CA SER A 73 4.71 -0.63 -24.23
C SER A 73 3.67 -1.40 -23.41
N ALA A 74 3.13 -2.50 -23.93
CA ALA A 74 2.14 -3.33 -23.24
C ALA A 74 2.67 -3.78 -21.87
N VAL A 75 1.96 -3.44 -20.80
CA VAL A 75 2.35 -3.83 -19.44
C VAL A 75 1.10 -4.04 -18.59
N PHE A 76 1.16 -5.08 -17.75
CA PHE A 76 0.20 -5.29 -16.69
C PHE A 76 0.91 -5.94 -15.51
N ASP A 77 0.99 -5.21 -14.40
CA ASP A 77 1.49 -5.72 -13.13
C ASP A 77 0.39 -5.65 -12.08
N ALA A 78 0.22 -6.71 -11.33
CA ALA A 78 -0.83 -6.80 -10.34
C ALA A 78 -0.41 -7.70 -9.19
N GLY A 79 -0.79 -7.31 -7.99
CA GLY A 79 -0.60 -8.13 -6.82
C GLY A 79 -1.43 -7.64 -5.65
N GLY A 80 -1.40 -8.41 -4.58
CA GLY A 80 -2.12 -8.09 -3.36
C GLY A 80 -2.06 -9.19 -2.34
N GLY A 81 -2.64 -8.92 -1.18
CA GLY A 81 -2.64 -9.82 -0.04
C GLY A 81 -3.10 -9.09 1.20
N THR A 82 -2.55 -9.48 2.35
CA THR A 82 -2.91 -8.88 3.63
C THR A 82 -1.84 -7.91 4.10
N TYR A 83 -2.21 -6.98 4.97
CA TYR A 83 -1.26 -6.10 5.63
C TYR A 83 -1.56 -5.91 7.11
N GLU A 84 -0.53 -5.52 7.84
CA GLU A 84 -0.64 -4.93 9.18
C GLU A 84 -0.05 -3.52 9.18
N LEU A 85 -0.73 -2.58 9.86
CA LEU A 85 -0.24 -1.22 10.06
C LEU A 85 -0.26 -0.88 11.56
N LYS A 86 0.91 -0.60 12.13
CA LYS A 86 1.10 -0.23 13.54
C LYS A 86 1.91 1.07 13.61
N GLY A 87 1.22 2.20 13.79
CA GLY A 87 1.86 3.51 13.64
C GLY A 87 2.31 3.70 12.18
N GLU A 88 3.61 3.91 11.97
CA GLU A 88 4.19 3.95 10.62
C GLU A 88 4.70 2.59 10.15
N ASP A 89 4.79 1.57 11.01
CA ASP A 89 5.24 0.23 10.63
C ASP A 89 4.18 -0.47 9.80
N TYR A 90 4.49 -0.71 8.53
CA TYR A 90 3.60 -1.31 7.55
C TYR A 90 4.21 -2.60 7.03
N SER A 91 3.53 -3.73 7.23
CA SER A 91 3.99 -5.04 6.76
C SER A 91 2.98 -5.63 5.78
N GLU A 92 3.44 -6.03 4.61
CA GLU A 92 2.65 -6.70 3.58
C GLU A 92 2.98 -8.17 3.53
N HIS A 93 1.97 -9.02 3.47
CA HIS A 93 2.09 -10.40 3.04
C HIS A 93 1.56 -10.52 1.61
N LEU A 94 2.45 -10.66 0.63
CA LEU A 94 2.09 -10.69 -0.79
C LEU A 94 1.61 -12.08 -1.19
N GLN A 95 0.29 -12.29 -1.21
CA GLN A 95 -0.31 -13.59 -1.48
C GLN A 95 -0.53 -13.83 -2.99
N TYR A 96 -0.82 -12.78 -3.74
CA TYR A 96 -1.08 -12.83 -5.17
C TYR A 96 -0.13 -11.89 -5.90
N CYS A 97 0.50 -12.37 -6.97
CA CYS A 97 1.30 -11.53 -7.86
C CYS A 97 1.32 -12.11 -9.28
N ASN A 98 1.30 -11.25 -10.30
CA ASN A 98 1.54 -11.68 -11.68
C ASN A 98 2.96 -12.24 -11.85
N TYR A 99 3.92 -11.74 -11.08
CA TYR A 99 5.26 -12.28 -10.99
C TYR A 99 5.37 -13.27 -9.82
N ARG A 100 5.13 -14.55 -10.13
CA ARG A 100 4.85 -15.62 -9.16
C ARG A 100 5.98 -15.87 -8.15
N GLU A 101 7.22 -15.58 -8.52
CA GLU A 101 8.41 -15.75 -7.69
C GLU A 101 8.44 -14.82 -6.46
N TRP A 102 7.58 -13.79 -6.45
CA TRP A 102 7.44 -12.85 -5.34
C TRP A 102 6.34 -13.23 -4.36
N GLU A 103 5.49 -14.19 -4.68
CA GLU A 103 4.39 -14.60 -3.80
C GLU A 103 4.86 -15.27 -2.51
N ASN A 104 3.99 -15.22 -1.51
CA ASN A 104 4.19 -15.74 -0.16
C ASN A 104 5.45 -15.15 0.50
N ARG A 105 5.70 -13.87 0.24
CA ARG A 105 6.77 -13.08 0.85
C ARG A 105 6.20 -11.98 1.71
N ASP A 106 6.95 -11.68 2.76
CA ASP A 106 6.67 -10.56 3.63
C ASP A 106 7.57 -9.38 3.28
N PHE A 107 6.98 -8.20 3.16
CA PHE A 107 7.68 -6.95 2.92
C PHE A 107 7.41 -5.99 4.06
N HIS A 108 8.45 -5.30 4.51
CA HIS A 108 8.37 -4.38 5.64
C HIS A 108 8.76 -2.97 5.18
N PHE A 109 7.83 -2.05 5.36
CA PHE A 109 7.95 -0.66 4.96
C PHE A 109 7.56 0.28 6.11
N LYS A 110 7.81 1.56 5.87
CA LYS A 110 7.22 2.68 6.59
C LYS A 110 6.13 3.29 5.73
N LEU A 111 4.97 3.56 6.32
CA LEU A 111 3.84 4.18 5.65
C LEU A 111 3.38 5.42 6.41
N ARG A 112 3.30 6.56 5.71
CA ARG A 112 2.96 7.88 6.29
C ARG A 112 1.92 8.59 5.46
N THR A 113 0.96 9.23 6.11
CA THR A 113 -0.02 10.10 5.45
C THR A 113 0.33 11.58 5.69
N LYS A 114 0.28 12.40 4.65
CA LYS A 114 0.47 13.86 4.73
C LYS A 114 -0.52 14.56 3.81
N GLY A 115 -1.61 15.10 4.37
CA GLY A 115 -2.73 15.60 3.57
C GLY A 115 -3.30 14.48 2.70
N ASP A 116 -3.44 14.74 1.40
CA ASP A 116 -3.93 13.76 0.43
C ASP A 116 -2.84 12.83 -0.12
N SER A 117 -1.63 12.87 0.47
CA SER A 117 -0.53 12.00 0.06
C SER A 117 -0.33 10.83 1.01
N LEU A 118 -0.04 9.66 0.43
CA LEU A 118 0.46 8.47 1.12
C LEU A 118 1.91 8.23 0.68
N ILE A 119 2.82 8.11 1.64
CA ILE A 119 4.25 7.96 1.39
C ILE A 119 4.67 6.60 1.94
N GLN A 120 5.11 5.72 1.07
CA GLN A 120 5.67 4.41 1.41
C GLN A 120 7.18 4.43 1.20
N SER A 121 7.94 3.91 2.16
CA SER A 121 9.39 3.77 2.01
C SER A 121 9.90 2.55 2.75
N GLY A 122 10.86 1.82 2.19
CA GLY A 122 11.50 0.71 2.89
C GLY A 122 12.41 -0.08 1.99
N ILE A 123 12.89 -1.21 2.49
CA ILE A 123 13.85 -2.06 1.77
C ILE A 123 13.10 -3.25 1.19
N GLU A 124 13.16 -3.38 -0.13
CA GLU A 124 12.82 -4.63 -0.81
C GLU A 124 14.07 -5.50 -0.88
N LYS A 125 14.02 -6.63 -0.16
CA LYS A 125 15.13 -7.59 -0.16
C LYS A 125 14.62 -9.00 -0.44
N ILE A 126 15.08 -9.56 -1.55
CA ILE A 126 14.81 -10.95 -1.92
C ILE A 126 16.15 -11.59 -2.30
N ASP A 127 16.75 -12.32 -1.35
CA ASP A 127 18.09 -12.90 -1.51
C ASP A 127 18.17 -13.86 -2.71
N SER A 128 17.13 -14.67 -2.94
CA SER A 128 17.09 -15.61 -4.07
C SER A 128 17.07 -14.95 -5.44
N LEU A 129 16.69 -13.66 -5.51
CA LEU A 129 16.62 -12.88 -6.74
C LEU A 129 17.73 -11.82 -6.82
N ASN A 130 18.66 -11.79 -5.86
CA ASN A 130 19.67 -10.74 -5.70
C ASN A 130 19.08 -9.32 -5.64
N ILE A 131 17.87 -9.19 -5.09
CA ILE A 131 17.20 -7.90 -4.91
C ILE A 131 17.57 -7.38 -3.52
N ASN A 132 18.11 -6.16 -3.47
CA ASN A 132 18.34 -5.40 -2.25
C ASN A 132 18.35 -3.92 -2.62
N GLN A 133 17.20 -3.28 -2.46
CA GLN A 133 16.97 -1.91 -2.90
C GLN A 133 16.04 -1.19 -1.92
N GLU A 134 16.28 0.10 -1.72
CA GLU A 134 15.34 0.96 -1.01
C GLU A 134 14.35 1.56 -2.02
N ILE A 135 13.08 1.55 -1.66
CA ILE A 135 12.03 2.19 -2.43
C ILE A 135 11.50 3.42 -1.69
N LEU A 136 11.16 4.47 -2.43
CA LEU A 136 10.31 5.55 -1.97
C LEU A 136 9.20 5.77 -2.99
N GLU A 137 7.98 5.59 -2.56
CA GLU A 137 6.78 5.75 -3.36
C GLU A 137 5.87 6.80 -2.73
N ILE A 138 5.33 7.68 -3.56
CA ILE A 138 4.37 8.70 -3.17
C ILE A 138 3.12 8.49 -4.00
N TYR A 139 2.00 8.36 -3.30
CA TYR A 139 0.67 8.24 -3.86
C TYR A 139 -0.18 9.44 -3.48
N VAL A 140 -1.21 9.72 -4.28
CA VAL A 140 -2.26 10.69 -3.99
C VAL A 140 -3.60 9.97 -3.92
N LYS A 141 -4.46 10.37 -2.97
CA LYS A 141 -5.78 9.77 -2.82
C LYS A 141 -6.62 10.01 -4.08
N LYS A 142 -7.24 8.95 -4.59
CA LYS A 142 -8.16 8.99 -5.73
C LYS A 142 -9.59 9.13 -5.20
N GLU A 143 -10.28 10.18 -5.61
CA GLU A 143 -11.68 10.47 -5.24
C GLU A 143 -12.67 9.49 -5.90
#